data_AF-A0A7K4F737-F1
#
_entry.id   AF-A0A7K4F737-F1
#
_cell.length_a   1.000
_cell.length_b   1.000
_cell.length_c   1.000
_cell.angle_alpha   90.00
_cell.angle_beta   90.00
_cell.angle_gamma   90.00
#
_symmetry.space_group_name_H-M   'P 1'
#
loop_
_entity.id
_entity.type
_entity.pdbx_description
1 polymer ?
#
loop_
_entity_poly.entity_id
_entity_poly.type
_entity_poly.pdbx_seq_one_letter_code
_entity_poly.pdbx_strand_id
1 'polypeptide(L)'
;MRIILCGFGVVGQSLVKLFDSRAEDLYAKYGLKPRVVGVFDSKGSAADKSGLDFNKLVDVKKKFGTVKNYASTRNSMSGMDMLKNVEADVLIETTASNYKDAEPGMTHITTAMKKGMHVISVNKGPLALAFPSLLELATY
;
A
#
# COMPACT_ATOMS: atom_id res chain seq x y z
N MET A 1 7.32 -0.85 -11.96
CA MET A 1 6.11 -0.91 -11.13
C MET A 1 6.36 -0.23 -9.79
N ARG A 2 5.75 0.94 -9.60
CA ARG A 2 5.71 1.74 -8.38
C ARG A 2 4.46 1.37 -7.57
N ILE A 3 4.63 1.12 -6.28
CA ILE A 3 3.58 0.61 -5.40
C ILE A 3 3.35 1.59 -4.24
N ILE A 4 2.09 1.85 -3.92
CA ILE A 4 1.67 2.37 -2.62
C ILE A 4 1.07 1.21 -1.81
N LEU A 5 1.52 1.03 -0.58
CA LEU A 5 1.04 -0.01 0.33
C LEU A 5 0.23 0.59 1.48
N CYS A 6 -1.07 0.28 1.54
CA CYS A 6 -1.96 0.70 2.62
C CYS A 6 -2.02 -0.40 3.69
N GLY A 7 -1.71 -0.04 4.92
CA GLY A 7 -1.57 -1.00 6.01
C GLY A 7 -0.18 -1.63 5.99
N PHE A 8 0.47 -1.60 7.15
CA PHE A 8 1.78 -2.24 7.34
C PHE A 8 1.77 -3.20 8.53
N GLY A 9 0.67 -3.96 8.63
CA GLY A 9 0.52 -5.07 9.58
C GLY A 9 1.25 -6.32 9.12
N VAL A 10 0.75 -7.49 9.53
CA VAL A 10 1.35 -8.79 9.20
C VAL A 10 1.44 -8.99 7.68
N VAL A 11 0.36 -8.75 6.93
CA VAL A 11 0.34 -8.98 5.48
C VAL A 11 1.30 -8.04 4.75
N GLY A 12 1.22 -6.74 5.01
CA GLY A 12 2.10 -5.76 4.37
C GLY A 12 3.59 -6.03 4.64
N GLN A 13 3.95 -6.41 5.87
CA GLN A 13 5.33 -6.78 6.21
C GLN A 13 5.79 -8.09 5.53
N SER A 14 4.93 -9.11 5.48
CA SER A 14 5.24 -10.36 4.78
C SER A 14 5.41 -10.13 3.28
N LEU A 15 4.60 -9.26 2.67
CA LEU A 15 4.69 -8.93 1.26
C LEU A 15 6.03 -8.30 0.89
N VAL A 16 6.50 -7.30 1.65
CA VAL A 16 7.80 -6.66 1.34
C VAL A 16 8.97 -7.62 1.53
N LYS A 17 8.90 -8.55 2.50
CA LYS A 17 9.88 -9.64 2.66
C LYS A 17 9.85 -10.62 1.48
N LEU A 18 8.69 -10.87 0.89
CA LEU A 18 8.56 -11.69 -0.31
C LEU A 18 9.12 -10.98 -1.54
N PHE A 19 8.91 -9.67 -1.68
CA PHE A 19 9.54 -8.90 -2.75
C PHE A 19 11.07 -8.97 -2.69
N ASP A 20 11.65 -8.92 -1.49
CA ASP A 20 13.09 -9.05 -1.28
C ASP A 20 13.58 -10.48 -1.59
N SER A 21 13.00 -11.48 -0.91
CA SER A 21 13.45 -12.88 -1.01
C SER A 21 13.17 -13.54 -2.36
N ARG A 22 12.26 -12.99 -3.17
CA ARG A 22 11.91 -13.49 -4.50
C ARG A 22 12.25 -12.50 -5.61
N ALA A 23 13.12 -11.52 -5.35
CA ALA A 23 13.48 -10.49 -6.32
C ALA A 23 14.01 -11.08 -7.64
N GLU A 24 14.90 -12.07 -7.57
CA GLU A 24 15.47 -12.74 -8.74
C GLU A 24 14.39 -13.50 -9.53
N ASP A 25 13.53 -14.26 -8.84
CA ASP A 25 12.42 -15.00 -9.45
C ASP A 25 11.44 -14.06 -10.19
N LEU A 26 11.08 -12.95 -9.55
CA LEU A 26 10.16 -11.95 -10.11
C LEU A 26 10.75 -11.31 -11.37
N TYR A 27 12.05 -11.01 -11.34
CA TYR A 27 12.73 -10.43 -12.48
C TYR A 27 12.90 -11.44 -13.62
N ALA A 28 13.40 -12.64 -13.34
CA ALA A 28 13.68 -13.65 -14.34
C ALA A 28 12.41 -14.15 -15.06
N LYS A 29 11.29 -14.31 -14.34
CA LYS A 29 10.05 -14.85 -14.92
C LYS A 29 9.14 -13.79 -15.53
N TYR A 30 9.14 -12.58 -14.97
CA TYR A 30 8.14 -11.56 -15.32
C TYR A 30 8.74 -10.20 -15.67
N GLY A 31 10.06 -10.03 -15.59
CA GLY A 31 10.71 -8.72 -15.76
C GLY A 31 10.32 -7.71 -14.67
N LEU A 32 9.78 -8.18 -13.54
CA LEU A 32 9.23 -7.32 -12.50
C LEU A 32 10.30 -6.96 -11.45
N LYS A 33 10.43 -5.66 -11.21
CA LYS A 33 11.15 -5.09 -10.07
C LYS A 33 10.20 -4.16 -9.29
N PRO A 34 9.43 -4.70 -8.33
CA PRO A 34 8.52 -3.91 -7.51
C PRO A 34 9.28 -2.86 -6.70
N ARG A 35 8.75 -1.64 -6.63
CA ARG A 35 9.30 -0.56 -5.80
C ARG A 35 8.17 0.03 -4.95
N VAL A 36 8.26 -0.09 -3.64
CA VAL A 36 7.31 0.58 -2.73
C VAL A 36 7.76 2.03 -2.59
N VAL A 37 7.03 2.95 -3.20
CA VAL A 37 7.33 4.39 -3.17
C VAL A 37 6.58 5.13 -2.05
N GLY A 38 5.56 4.46 -1.49
CA GLY A 38 4.78 4.96 -0.37
C GLY A 38 4.21 3.82 0.45
N VAL A 39 4.23 3.97 1.77
CA VAL A 39 3.58 3.05 2.70
C VAL A 39 2.99 3.83 3.86
N PHE A 40 1.82 3.42 4.34
CA PHE A 40 1.24 4.01 5.53
C PHE A 40 0.49 3.00 6.40
N ASP A 41 0.45 3.29 7.69
CA ASP A 41 -0.33 2.58 8.69
C ASP A 41 -1.21 3.55 9.49
N SER A 42 -1.90 3.06 10.52
CA SER A 42 -2.81 3.85 11.33
C SER A 42 -2.16 5.01 12.10
N LYS A 43 -0.83 5.05 12.20
CA LYS A 43 -0.09 6.07 12.98
C LYS A 43 0.73 7.03 12.11
N GLY A 44 0.93 6.71 10.83
CA GLY A 44 1.63 7.60 9.90
C GLY A 44 2.13 6.89 8.66
N SER A 45 3.03 7.56 7.94
CA SER A 45 3.45 7.15 6.60
C SER A 45 4.96 7.24 6.39
N ALA A 46 5.45 6.67 5.29
CA ALA A 46 6.77 6.88 4.75
C ALA A 46 6.69 6.91 3.22
N ALA A 47 7.43 7.83 2.60
CA ALA A 47 7.46 7.99 1.15
C ALA A 47 8.90 8.19 0.68
N ASP A 48 9.25 7.57 -0.45
CA ASP A 48 10.49 7.82 -1.16
C ASP A 48 10.28 7.53 -2.65
N LYS A 49 10.46 8.55 -3.50
CA LYS A 49 10.28 8.40 -4.95
C LYS A 49 11.27 7.41 -5.58
N SER A 50 12.44 7.23 -4.95
CA SER A 50 13.45 6.25 -5.40
C SER A 50 13.11 4.81 -4.98
N GLY A 51 12.20 4.66 -4.00
CA GLY A 51 11.81 3.39 -3.40
C GLY A 51 12.28 3.28 -1.95
N LEU A 52 11.42 2.72 -1.11
CA LEU A 52 11.72 2.47 0.30
C LEU A 52 12.46 1.15 0.46
N ASP A 53 13.41 1.12 1.40
CA ASP A 53 14.13 -0.09 1.79
C ASP A 53 13.22 -1.00 2.61
N PHE A 54 13.03 -2.24 2.14
CA PHE A 54 12.09 -3.19 2.71
C PHE A 54 12.50 -3.65 4.11
N ASN A 55 13.79 -3.93 4.32
CA ASN A 55 14.30 -4.40 5.60
C ASN A 55 14.19 -3.31 6.67
N LYS A 56 14.59 -2.08 6.31
CA LYS A 56 14.44 -0.91 7.16
C LYS A 56 12.98 -0.61 7.51
N LEU A 57 12.04 -0.76 6.56
CA LEU A 57 10.61 -0.61 6.86
C LEU A 57 10.13 -1.60 7.93
N VAL A 58 10.50 -2.88 7.78
CA VAL A 58 10.15 -3.93 8.76
C VAL A 58 10.78 -3.63 10.12
N ASP A 59 12.06 -3.25 10.16
CA ASP A 59 12.77 -2.94 11.41
C ASP A 59 12.18 -1.74 12.13
N VAL A 60 11.89 -0.66 11.40
CA VAL A 60 11.23 0.54 11.93
C VAL A 60 9.86 0.19 12.49
N LYS A 61 9.06 -0.58 11.74
CA LYS A 61 7.73 -1.01 12.20
C LYS A 61 7.81 -1.86 13.46
N LYS A 62 8.78 -2.78 13.54
CA LYS A 62 9.01 -3.63 14.71
C LYS A 62 9.46 -2.82 15.93
N LYS A 63 10.36 -1.86 15.73
CA LYS A 63 10.94 -1.05 16.81
C LYS A 63 9.98 0.00 17.37
N PHE A 64 9.24 0.69 16.49
CA PHE A 64 8.43 1.86 16.87
C PHE A 64 6.92 1.62 16.78
N GLY A 65 6.49 0.47 16.24
CA GLY A 65 5.08 0.18 16.00
C GLY A 65 4.45 1.00 14.87
N THR A 66 5.22 1.80 14.14
CA THR A 66 4.76 2.58 12.97
C THR A 66 5.85 2.81 11.94
N VAL A 67 5.46 2.91 10.66
CA VAL A 67 6.35 3.31 9.56
C VAL A 67 6.72 4.80 9.57
N LYS A 68 6.02 5.63 10.35
CA LYS A 68 6.28 7.08 10.47
C LYS A 68 7.74 7.41 10.78
N ASN A 69 8.41 6.53 11.52
CA ASN A 69 9.78 6.69 11.98
C ASN A 69 10.84 6.23 10.95
N TYR A 70 10.47 6.04 9.68
CA TYR A 70 11.39 5.58 8.64
C TYR A 70 12.51 6.57 8.31
N ALA A 71 12.20 7.88 8.28
CA ALA A 71 13.15 8.94 8.03
C ALA A 71 13.17 9.94 9.19
N SER A 72 14.33 10.58 9.42
CA SER A 72 14.52 11.61 10.45
C SER A 72 13.76 12.91 10.13
N THR A 73 13.57 13.21 8.84
CA THR A 73 12.63 14.23 8.39
C THR A 73 11.21 13.69 8.57
N ARG A 74 10.40 14.42 9.33
CA ARG A 74 9.04 14.00 9.69
C ARG A 74 8.25 13.69 8.42
N ASN A 75 7.99 12.41 8.16
CA ASN A 75 6.98 11.96 7.20
C ASN A 75 5.61 12.43 7.69
N SER A 76 5.26 13.68 7.37
CA SER A 76 4.04 14.37 7.82
C SER A 76 2.85 14.14 6.90
N MET A 77 3.08 13.55 5.73
CA MET A 77 2.04 13.28 4.74
C MET A 77 1.05 12.25 5.28
N SER A 78 -0.24 12.55 5.25
CA SER A 78 -1.26 11.55 5.60
C SER A 78 -1.30 10.44 4.54
N GLY A 79 -1.86 9.27 4.88
CA GLY A 79 -2.05 8.19 3.90
C GLY A 79 -2.92 8.63 2.70
N MET A 80 -3.93 9.47 2.97
CA MET A 80 -4.78 10.02 1.92
C MET A 80 -4.06 11.03 1.03
N ASP A 81 -3.24 11.90 1.61
CA ASP A 81 -2.42 12.83 0.83
C ASP A 81 -1.40 12.06 -0.01
N MET A 82 -0.86 10.95 0.50
CA MET A 82 0.01 10.07 -0.26
C MET A 82 -0.71 9.48 -1.47
N LEU A 83 -1.92 8.93 -1.31
CA LEU A 83 -2.68 8.38 -2.43
C LEU A 83 -2.97 9.43 -3.50
N LYS A 84 -3.31 10.65 -3.09
CA LYS A 84 -3.60 11.75 -4.01
C LYS A 84 -2.36 12.28 -4.73
N ASN A 85 -1.24 12.45 -4.02
CA ASN A 85 -0.11 13.23 -4.52
C ASN A 85 1.12 12.42 -4.93
N VAL A 86 1.27 11.17 -4.48
CA VAL A 86 2.40 10.31 -4.88
C VAL A 86 2.03 9.55 -6.15
N GLU A 87 2.87 9.62 -7.17
CA GLU A 87 2.67 8.83 -8.39
C GLU A 87 3.05 7.37 -8.15
N ALA A 88 2.12 6.47 -8.42
CA ALA A 88 2.32 5.03 -8.35
C ALA A 88 1.44 4.33 -9.39
N ASP A 89 1.80 3.09 -9.73
CA ASP A 89 1.12 2.30 -10.75
C ASP A 89 0.09 1.36 -10.08
N VAL A 90 0.36 0.92 -8.85
CA VAL A 90 -0.46 -0.05 -8.11
C VAL A 90 -0.66 0.39 -6.66
N LEU A 91 -1.90 0.28 -6.18
CA LEU A 91 -2.26 0.28 -4.77
C LEU A 91 -2.36 -1.16 -4.25
N ILE A 92 -1.73 -1.45 -3.13
CA ILE A 92 -1.96 -2.70 -2.39
C ILE A 92 -2.64 -2.38 -1.06
N GLU A 93 -3.88 -2.81 -0.92
CA GLU A 93 -4.75 -2.53 0.22
C GLU A 93 -4.72 -3.72 1.20
N THR A 94 -4.09 -3.51 2.36
CA THR A 94 -3.92 -4.52 3.42
C THR A 94 -4.40 -4.02 4.78
N THR A 95 -5.26 -3.00 4.82
CA THR A 95 -5.83 -2.54 6.09
C THR A 95 -6.82 -3.55 6.65
N ALA A 96 -7.10 -3.44 7.94
CA ALA A 96 -8.05 -4.32 8.61
C ALA A 96 -9.45 -4.14 7.99
N SER A 97 -10.17 -5.25 7.82
CA SER A 97 -11.54 -5.19 7.32
C SER A 97 -12.50 -4.58 8.34
N ASN A 98 -13.24 -3.59 7.87
CA ASN A 98 -14.36 -3.00 8.57
C ASN A 98 -15.64 -3.39 7.82
N TYR A 99 -16.52 -4.17 8.46
CA TYR A 99 -17.75 -4.65 7.81
C TYR A 99 -18.96 -3.75 8.08
N LYS A 100 -18.79 -2.66 8.85
CA LYS A 100 -19.86 -1.70 9.12
C LYS A 100 -20.04 -0.75 7.94
N ASP A 101 -18.95 -0.13 7.51
CA ASP A 101 -18.96 0.90 6.46
C ASP A 101 -17.78 0.77 5.49
N ALA A 102 -16.97 -0.30 5.61
CA ALA A 102 -15.78 -0.54 4.78
C ALA A 102 -14.67 0.51 4.86
N GLU A 103 -14.77 1.51 5.73
CA GLU A 103 -13.74 2.53 5.88
C GLU A 103 -12.59 2.09 6.80
N PRO A 104 -11.34 2.54 6.53
CA PRO A 104 -10.93 3.45 5.45
C PRO A 104 -10.66 2.75 4.10
N GLY A 105 -10.83 1.43 4.02
CA GLY A 105 -10.48 0.62 2.84
C GLY A 105 -11.25 1.04 1.58
N MET A 106 -12.52 1.42 1.72
CA MET A 106 -13.34 1.91 0.61
C MET A 106 -12.77 3.19 0.01
N THR A 107 -12.43 4.17 0.87
CA THR A 107 -11.80 5.41 0.43
C THR A 107 -10.45 5.16 -0.25
N HIS A 108 -9.62 4.25 0.28
CA HIS A 108 -8.33 3.93 -0.33
C HIS A 108 -8.50 3.39 -1.76
N ILE A 109 -9.36 2.37 -1.92
CA ILE A 109 -9.57 1.68 -3.20
C ILE A 109 -10.14 2.63 -4.24
N THR A 110 -11.22 3.34 -3.91
CA THR A 110 -11.89 4.23 -4.85
C THR A 110 -11.01 5.43 -5.24
N THR A 111 -10.19 5.94 -4.32
CA THR A 111 -9.23 7.02 -4.63
C THR A 111 -8.15 6.54 -5.61
N ALA A 112 -7.62 5.33 -5.43
CA ALA A 112 -6.62 4.77 -6.32
C ALA A 112 -7.18 4.49 -7.72
N MET A 113 -8.37 3.88 -7.82
CA MET A 113 -9.03 3.63 -9.11
C MET A 113 -9.30 4.93 -9.87
N LYS A 114 -9.84 5.96 -9.20
CA LYS A 114 -10.05 7.29 -9.82
C LYS A 114 -8.78 7.97 -10.32
N LYS A 115 -7.61 7.53 -9.86
CA LYS A 115 -6.30 8.02 -10.30
C LYS A 115 -5.69 7.14 -11.40
N GLY A 116 -6.42 6.12 -11.88
CA GLY A 116 -5.95 5.17 -12.88
C GLY A 116 -4.93 4.16 -12.34
N MET A 117 -4.87 3.94 -11.02
CA MET A 117 -4.00 2.94 -10.43
C MET A 117 -4.69 1.56 -10.40
N HIS A 118 -3.92 0.50 -10.63
CA HIS A 118 -4.41 -0.84 -10.34
C HIS A 118 -4.56 -1.04 -8.83
N VAL A 119 -5.53 -1.85 -8.42
CA VAL A 119 -5.77 -2.16 -7.00
C VAL A 119 -5.65 -3.66 -6.76
N ILE A 120 -4.84 -4.04 -5.77
CA ILE A 120 -4.79 -5.38 -5.20
C ILE A 120 -5.25 -5.26 -3.75
N SER A 121 -6.26 -6.01 -3.33
CA SER A 121 -6.78 -5.92 -1.97
C SER A 121 -6.90 -7.29 -1.32
N VAL A 122 -6.50 -7.37 -0.03
CA VAL A 122 -6.86 -8.48 0.86
C VAL A 122 -7.97 -8.10 1.85
N ASN A 123 -8.41 -6.83 1.80
CA ASN A 123 -9.47 -6.32 2.64
C ASN A 123 -10.83 -6.63 2.02
N LYS A 124 -11.56 -7.50 2.70
CA LYS A 124 -12.86 -8.01 2.22
C LYS A 124 -14.01 -7.04 2.45
N GLY A 125 -13.85 -6.04 3.33
CA GLY A 125 -14.92 -5.09 3.66
C GLY A 125 -15.46 -4.36 2.43
N PRO A 126 -14.62 -3.65 1.67
CA PRO A 126 -15.07 -2.93 0.48
C PRO A 126 -15.73 -3.82 -0.57
N LEU A 127 -15.19 -5.03 -0.80
CA LEU A 127 -15.77 -5.98 -1.74
C LEU A 127 -17.12 -6.50 -1.23
N ALA A 128 -17.24 -6.86 0.04
CA ALA A 128 -18.49 -7.37 0.59
C ALA A 128 -19.62 -6.33 0.56
N LEU A 129 -19.30 -5.04 0.74
CA LEU A 129 -20.30 -3.98 0.85
C LEU A 129 -20.62 -3.29 -0.49
N ALA A 130 -19.70 -3.24 -1.46
CA ALA A 130 -19.89 -2.48 -2.69
C ALA A 130 -19.26 -3.10 -3.95
N PHE A 131 -19.21 -4.43 -4.05
CA PHE A 131 -18.60 -5.11 -5.20
C PHE A 131 -19.08 -4.59 -6.58
N PRO A 132 -20.39 -4.42 -6.85
CA PRO A 132 -20.83 -3.98 -8.18
C PRO A 132 -20.30 -2.58 -8.54
N SER A 133 -20.35 -1.64 -7.59
CA SER A 133 -19.86 -0.27 -7.79
C SER A 133 -18.34 -0.22 -7.96
N LEU A 134 -17.59 -1.07 -7.25
CA LEU A 134 -16.14 -1.18 -7.41
C LEU A 134 -15.77 -1.78 -8.77
N LEU A 135 -16.55 -2.73 -9.28
CA LEU A 135 -16.32 -3.31 -10.60
C LEU A 135 -16.58 -2.30 -11.71
N GLU A 136 -17.67 -1.53 -11.60
CA GLU A 136 -17.96 -0.43 -12.53
C GLU A 136 -16.82 0.60 -12.52
N LEU A 137 -16.36 1.02 -11.34
CA LEU A 137 -15.27 1.97 -11.21
C LEU A 137 -13.95 1.46 -11.81
N ALA A 138 -13.71 0.15 -11.78
CA ALA A 138 -12.50 -0.46 -12.33
C ALA A 138 -12.48 -0.52 -13.88
N THR A 139 -13.63 -0.29 -14.53
CA THR A 139 -13.74 -0.27 -15.99
C THR A 139 -13.59 1.11 -16.62
N TYR A 140 -13.68 2.16 -15.80
CA TYR A 140 -13.44 3.55 -16.19
C TYR A 140 -11.96 3.92 -16.08
#